data_AF-A0A0C2L7F4-F1
#
_entry.id   AF-A0A0C2L7F4-F1
#
_cell.length_a   1.000
_cell.length_b   1.000
_cell.length_c   1.000
_cell.angle_alpha   90.00
_cell.angle_beta   90.00
_cell.angle_gamma   90.00
#
_symmetry.space_group_name_H-M   'P 1'
#
loop_
_entity.id
_entity.type
_entity.pdbx_description
1 polymer ?
#
loop_
_entity_poly.entity_id
_entity_poly.type
_entity_poly.pdbx_seq_one_letter_code
_entity_poly.pdbx_strand_id
1 'polypeptide(L)'
;MDDWWERNSQEFTRYGIHVIAHACITCTPGYGNMYRDKYEESKGVVSQLFTKFAIQQAYAVETHTWFTNFSVYLRRLVYSQHVHNKKQMVRMLTSRCGMNKVDAELVVRRIEQHDDEGGRTCAIQ
;
A
#
# COMPACT_ATOMS: atom_id res chain seq x y z
N MET A 1 6.97 -25.32 -14.30
CA MET A 1 6.77 -23.85 -14.16
C MET A 1 8.13 -23.18 -14.00
N ASP A 2 9.02 -23.80 -13.22
CA ASP A 2 10.45 -23.46 -13.20
C ASP A 2 11.07 -23.49 -14.61
N ASP A 3 10.74 -24.46 -15.46
CA ASP A 3 11.23 -24.49 -16.85
C ASP A 3 10.83 -23.27 -17.70
N TRP A 4 9.70 -22.63 -17.38
CA TRP A 4 9.34 -21.37 -18.03
C TRP A 4 10.22 -20.25 -17.49
N TRP A 5 10.41 -20.19 -16.18
CA TRP A 5 11.26 -19.19 -15.54
C TRP A 5 12.71 -19.28 -16.05
N GLU A 6 13.30 -20.47 -16.10
CA GLU A 6 14.66 -20.69 -16.58
C GLU A 6 14.87 -20.12 -17.98
N ARG A 7 13.89 -20.31 -18.88
CA ARG A 7 13.96 -19.80 -20.26
C ARG A 7 13.75 -18.29 -20.39
N ASN A 8 13.12 -17.63 -19.41
CA ASN A 8 12.70 -16.24 -19.53
C ASN A 8 13.39 -15.29 -18.54
N SER A 9 14.04 -15.80 -17.50
CA SER A 9 14.67 -15.01 -16.43
C SER A 9 15.68 -13.98 -16.94
N GLN A 10 16.40 -14.29 -18.03
CA GLN A 10 17.37 -13.37 -18.65
C GLN A 10 16.70 -12.13 -19.26
N GLU A 11 15.49 -12.23 -19.80
CA GLU A 11 14.79 -11.08 -20.38
C GLU A 11 14.45 -10.04 -19.30
N PHE A 12 14.07 -10.47 -18.09
CA PHE A 12 13.85 -9.55 -16.98
C PHE A 12 15.10 -8.72 -16.66
N THR A 13 16.26 -9.37 -16.64
CA THR A 13 17.55 -8.68 -16.42
C THR A 13 17.84 -7.69 -17.55
N ARG A 14 17.56 -8.08 -18.80
CA ARG A 14 17.71 -7.20 -19.97
C ARG A 14 16.86 -5.93 -19.87
N TYR A 15 15.68 -6.02 -19.28
CA TYR A 15 14.80 -4.86 -19.00
C TYR A 15 15.13 -4.12 -17.70
N GLY A 16 16.26 -4.43 -17.04
CA GLY A 16 16.69 -3.78 -15.80
C GLY A 16 15.93 -4.25 -14.55
N ILE A 17 15.20 -5.37 -14.64
CA ILE A 17 14.49 -5.96 -13.51
C ILE A 17 15.40 -7.02 -12.87
N HIS A 18 15.91 -6.73 -11.68
CA HIS A 18 16.72 -7.66 -10.91
C HIS A 18 15.85 -8.54 -10.03
N VAL A 19 15.60 -9.78 -10.47
CA VAL A 19 14.75 -10.73 -9.74
C VAL A 19 15.57 -11.53 -8.74
N ILE A 20 15.22 -11.39 -7.46
CA ILE A 20 15.91 -12.06 -6.34
C ILE A 20 15.42 -13.50 -6.14
N ALA A 21 14.14 -13.75 -6.42
CA ALA A 21 13.51 -15.06 -6.38
C ALA A 21 12.20 -15.04 -7.18
N HIS A 22 11.73 -16.22 -7.61
CA HIS A 22 10.45 -16.39 -8.31
C HIS A 22 9.55 -17.40 -7.58
N ALA A 23 8.25 -17.17 -7.68
CA ALA A 23 7.20 -18.13 -7.35
C ALA A 23 5.98 -17.78 -8.19
N CYS A 24 5.25 -18.78 -8.69
CA CYS A 24 3.99 -18.50 -9.39
C CYS A 24 2.81 -19.22 -8.75
N ILE A 25 1.65 -18.58 -8.85
CA ILE A 25 0.37 -19.12 -8.43
C ILE A 25 -0.20 -19.86 -9.64
N THR A 26 -0.27 -21.18 -9.55
CA THR A 26 -0.70 -22.04 -10.67
C THR A 26 -2.21 -22.22 -10.71
N CYS A 27 -2.88 -22.14 -9.58
CA CYS A 27 -4.31 -22.41 -9.44
C CYS A 27 -4.91 -21.51 -8.34
N THR A 28 -6.16 -21.13 -8.54
CA THR A 28 -7.04 -20.72 -7.44
C THR A 28 -7.70 -21.97 -6.83
N PRO A 29 -8.38 -21.91 -5.68
CA PRO A 29 -9.06 -23.08 -5.11
C PRO A 29 -10.08 -23.74 -6.05
N GLY A 30 -10.57 -23.01 -7.06
CA GLY A 30 -11.59 -23.48 -8.01
C GLY A 30 -12.97 -23.58 -7.38
N TYR A 31 -13.98 -23.82 -8.22
CA TYR A 31 -15.34 -24.08 -7.74
C TYR A 31 -15.36 -25.38 -6.93
N GLY A 32 -16.00 -25.35 -5.75
CA GLY A 32 -16.05 -26.52 -4.87
C GLY A 32 -14.69 -26.99 -4.32
N ASN A 33 -13.67 -26.12 -4.28
CA ASN A 33 -12.33 -26.43 -3.76
C ASN A 33 -11.57 -27.52 -4.55
N MET A 34 -11.92 -27.75 -5.81
CA MET A 34 -11.33 -28.79 -6.68
C MET A 34 -9.80 -28.71 -6.78
N TYR A 35 -9.20 -27.53 -6.63
CA TYR A 35 -7.75 -27.32 -6.74
C TYR A 35 -7.14 -26.81 -5.44
N ARG A 36 -7.81 -27.01 -4.30
CA ARG A 36 -7.38 -26.48 -3.00
C ARG A 36 -5.95 -26.89 -2.65
N ASP A 37 -5.56 -28.14 -2.91
CA ASP A 37 -4.23 -28.62 -2.54
C ASP A 37 -3.13 -27.89 -3.34
N LYS A 38 -3.32 -27.72 -4.65
CA LYS A 38 -2.41 -26.95 -5.52
C LYS A 38 -2.37 -25.48 -5.13
N TYR A 39 -3.52 -24.92 -4.75
CA TYR A 39 -3.58 -23.54 -4.24
C TYR A 39 -2.77 -23.39 -2.95
N GLU A 40 -2.98 -24.26 -1.95
CA GLU A 40 -2.26 -24.19 -0.68
C GLU A 40 -0.75 -24.44 -0.85
N GLU A 41 -0.36 -25.34 -1.76
CA GLU A 41 1.06 -25.51 -2.14
C GLU A 41 1.66 -24.21 -2.67
N SER A 42 1.03 -23.60 -3.68
CA SER A 42 1.52 -22.36 -4.28
C SER A 42 1.55 -21.19 -3.28
N LYS A 43 0.54 -21.11 -2.40
CA LYS A 43 0.46 -20.13 -1.31
C LYS A 43 1.57 -20.32 -0.29
N GLY A 44 1.90 -21.57 0.05
CA GLY A 44 3.03 -21.90 0.92
C GLY A 44 4.35 -21.39 0.35
N VAL A 45 4.62 -21.65 -0.94
CA VAL A 45 5.84 -21.20 -1.63
C VAL A 45 5.93 -19.67 -1.67
N VAL A 46 4.84 -18.99 -2.05
CA VAL A 46 4.79 -17.51 -2.10
C VAL A 46 5.00 -16.90 -0.71
N SER A 47 4.33 -17.44 0.31
CA SER A 47 4.48 -16.96 1.69
C SER A 47 5.93 -17.08 2.17
N GLN A 48 6.57 -18.22 1.94
CA GLN A 48 7.98 -18.42 2.29
C GLN A 48 8.91 -17.43 1.57
N LEU A 49 8.65 -17.16 0.29
CA LEU A 49 9.43 -16.20 -0.50
C LEU A 49 9.30 -14.78 0.08
N PHE A 50 8.07 -14.35 0.42
CA PHE A 50 7.85 -13.06 1.08
C PHE A 50 8.54 -12.97 2.44
N THR A 51 8.41 -14.00 3.28
CA THR A 51 9.08 -14.02 4.59
C THR A 51 10.59 -13.92 4.44
N LYS A 52 11.17 -14.62 3.46
CA LYS A 52 12.61 -14.66 3.24
C LYS A 52 13.18 -13.35 2.70
N PHE A 53 12.50 -12.72 1.73
CA PHE A 53 13.06 -11.62 0.96
C PHE A 53 12.38 -10.27 1.16
N ALA A 54 11.05 -10.22 1.35
CA ALA A 54 10.31 -8.96 1.41
C ALA A 54 10.29 -8.33 2.81
N ILE A 55 10.39 -9.14 3.87
CA ILE A 55 10.36 -8.63 5.25
C ILE A 55 11.69 -7.99 5.67
N GLN A 56 12.80 -8.29 4.97
CA GLN A 56 14.13 -7.77 5.34
C GLN A 56 14.26 -6.25 5.17
N GLN A 57 13.52 -5.65 4.22
CA GLN A 57 13.38 -4.21 4.04
C GLN A 57 11.90 -3.88 3.83
N ALA A 58 11.05 -4.29 4.78
CA ALA A 58 9.68 -3.81 4.78
C ALA A 58 9.74 -2.28 4.66
N TYR A 59 9.03 -1.72 3.68
CA TYR A 59 8.95 -0.28 3.46
C TYR A 59 8.31 0.34 4.70
N ALA A 60 9.16 0.67 5.67
CA ALA A 60 8.79 1.26 6.95
C ALA A 60 8.52 2.73 6.68
N VAL A 61 7.33 2.99 6.13
CA VAL A 61 6.84 4.35 6.06
C VAL A 61 6.69 4.82 7.50
N GLU A 62 7.38 5.91 7.82
CA GLU A 62 7.21 6.65 9.06
C GLU A 62 5.70 6.77 9.34
N THR A 63 5.27 6.32 10.53
CA THR A 63 3.86 6.05 10.83
C THR A 63 2.97 7.26 10.56
N HIS A 64 3.43 8.47 10.85
CA HIS A 64 2.70 9.70 10.55
C HIS A 64 2.64 9.95 9.04
N THR A 65 3.70 9.71 8.28
CA THR A 65 3.72 9.85 6.81
C THR A 65 2.73 8.90 6.14
N TRP A 66 2.69 7.62 6.53
CA TRP A 66 1.72 6.67 6.00
C TRP A 66 0.29 7.10 6.31
N PHE A 67 0.04 7.46 7.57
CA PHE A 67 -1.29 7.84 8.03
C PHE A 67 -1.76 9.16 7.40
N THR A 68 -0.86 10.12 7.18
CA THR A 68 -1.15 11.35 6.43
C THR A 68 -1.55 11.02 5.00
N ASN A 69 -0.79 10.22 4.27
CA ASN A 69 -1.10 9.85 2.88
C ASN A 69 -2.44 9.10 2.77
N PHE A 70 -2.67 8.16 3.69
CA PHE A 70 -3.93 7.45 3.79
C PHE A 70 -5.11 8.39 4.10
N SER A 71 -4.93 9.35 5.01
CA SER A 71 -5.94 10.33 5.38
C SER A 71 -6.29 11.28 4.23
N VAL A 72 -5.30 11.73 3.45
CA VAL A 72 -5.50 12.54 2.24
C VAL A 72 -6.29 11.74 1.20
N TYR A 73 -5.92 10.48 0.99
CA TYR A 73 -6.61 9.61 0.03
C TYR A 73 -8.05 9.34 0.44
N LEU A 74 -8.28 9.00 1.73
CA LEU A 74 -9.62 8.87 2.29
C LEU A 74 -10.42 10.16 2.18
N ARG A 75 -9.81 11.34 2.39
CA ARG A 75 -10.45 12.64 2.20
C ARG A 75 -10.99 12.79 0.79
N ARG A 76 -10.20 12.42 -0.22
CA ARG A 76 -10.61 12.49 -1.63
C ARG A 76 -11.71 11.49 -2.00
N LEU A 77 -11.72 10.30 -1.39
CA LEU A 77 -12.65 9.23 -1.74
C LEU A 77 -13.95 9.21 -0.92
N VAL A 78 -13.89 9.57 0.35
CA VAL A 78 -14.97 9.32 1.33
C VAL A 78 -15.55 10.63 1.86
N TYR A 79 -14.71 11.65 2.03
CA TYR A 79 -15.17 12.92 2.56
C TYR A 79 -15.64 13.82 1.42
N SER A 80 -16.96 13.82 1.22
CA SER A 80 -17.70 14.92 0.59
C SER A 80 -17.20 16.28 1.15
N GLN A 81 -17.44 17.36 0.40
CA GLN A 81 -17.10 18.79 0.61
C GLN A 81 -17.53 19.42 1.98
N HIS A 82 -17.60 18.64 3.05
CA HIS A 82 -18.22 18.97 4.33
C HIS A 82 -17.24 18.84 5.52
N VAL A 83 -16.07 18.23 5.34
CA VAL A 83 -14.99 18.23 6.36
C VAL A 83 -13.90 19.21 5.93
N HIS A 84 -14.15 20.49 6.21
CA HIS A 84 -13.19 21.59 5.98
C HIS A 84 -12.60 22.15 7.29
N ASN A 85 -13.16 21.79 8.45
CA ASN A 85 -12.76 22.44 9.70
C ASN A 85 -11.68 21.63 10.44
N LYS A 86 -10.50 22.24 10.61
CA LYS A 86 -9.39 21.77 11.44
C LYS A 86 -9.82 21.17 12.77
N LYS A 87 -10.72 21.84 13.49
CA LYS A 87 -11.20 21.36 14.80
C LYS A 87 -11.98 20.06 14.70
N GLN A 88 -12.76 19.89 13.63
CA GLN A 88 -13.51 18.65 13.40
C GLN A 88 -12.58 17.50 13.03
N MET A 89 -11.55 17.76 12.22
CA MET A 89 -10.53 16.76 11.88
C MET A 89 -9.75 16.31 13.11
N VAL A 90 -9.24 17.24 13.92
CA VAL A 90 -8.54 16.91 15.18
C VAL A 90 -9.46 16.10 16.09
N ARG A 91 -10.71 16.53 16.28
CA ARG A 91 -11.69 15.79 17.10
C ARG A 91 -11.92 14.37 16.57
N MET A 92 -12.00 14.18 15.26
CA MET A 92 -12.20 12.87 14.65
C MET A 92 -11.00 11.96 14.90
N LEU A 93 -9.78 12.46 14.67
CA LEU A 93 -8.54 11.72 14.89
C LEU A 93 -8.38 11.32 16.36
N THR A 94 -8.74 12.20 17.30
CA THR A 94 -8.65 11.87 18.73
C THR A 94 -9.75 10.92 19.17
N SER A 95 -11.00 11.13 18.74
CA SER A 95 -12.16 10.38 19.26
C SER A 95 -12.38 9.04 18.56
N ARG A 96 -12.07 8.92 17.27
CA ARG A 96 -12.33 7.71 16.48
C ARG A 96 -11.05 6.92 16.18
N CYS A 97 -9.92 7.59 16.02
CA CYS A 97 -8.65 6.95 15.70
C CYS A 97 -7.75 6.75 16.92
N GLY A 98 -8.18 7.19 18.12
CA GLY A 98 -7.41 7.02 19.36
C GLY A 98 -6.08 7.78 19.40
N MET A 99 -5.88 8.74 18.49
CA MET A 99 -4.66 9.52 18.39
C MET A 99 -4.59 10.53 19.54
N ASN A 100 -3.41 10.78 20.10
CA ASN A 100 -3.26 11.86 21.06
C ASN A 100 -3.43 13.23 20.36
N LYS A 101 -3.74 14.27 21.14
CA LYS A 101 -4.06 15.58 20.58
C LYS A 101 -2.90 16.22 19.81
N VAL A 102 -1.66 16.04 20.28
CA VAL A 102 -0.46 16.63 19.67
C VAL A 102 -0.21 16.03 18.29
N ASP A 103 -0.32 14.71 18.17
CA ASP A 103 -0.15 13.99 16.92
C ASP A 103 -1.30 14.28 15.94
N ALA A 104 -2.53 14.38 16.44
CA ALA A 104 -3.68 14.75 15.63
C ALA A 104 -3.53 16.15 15.02
N GLU A 105 -3.02 17.11 15.78
CA GLU A 105 -2.73 18.46 15.30
C GLU A 105 -1.56 18.50 14.30
N LEU A 106 -0.55 17.63 14.46
CA LEU A 106 0.55 17.49 13.51
C LEU A 106 0.06 16.91 12.17
N VAL A 107 -0.72 15.83 12.21
CA VAL A 107 -1.29 15.19 11.02
C VAL A 107 -2.18 16.17 10.26
N VAL A 108 -3.06 16.90 10.95
CA VAL A 108 -3.93 17.90 10.31
C VAL A 108 -3.12 19.02 9.65
N ARG A 109 -2.06 19.52 10.30
CA ARG A 109 -1.17 20.53 9.69
C ARG A 109 -0.51 20.02 8.40
N ARG A 110 -0.05 18.76 8.38
CA ARG A 110 0.55 18.15 7.18
C ARG A 110 -0.48 17.99 6.05
N ILE A 111 -1.73 17.65 6.39
CA ILE A 111 -2.83 17.57 5.43
C ILE A 111 -3.12 18.96 4.82
N GLU A 112 -3.16 20.02 5.64
CA GLU A 112 -3.37 21.41 5.17
C GLU A 112 -2.26 21.84 4.20
N GLN A 113 -0.98 21.55 4.52
CA GLN A 113 0.16 21.89 3.67
C GLN A 113 0.14 21.18 2.31
N HIS A 114 -0.34 19.94 2.26
CA HIS A 114 -0.42 19.16 1.03
C HIS A 114 -1.59 19.62 0.11
N ASP A 115 -2.63 20.25 0.67
CA ASP A 115 -3.72 20.85 -0.10
C ASP A 115 -3.27 22.15 -0.81
N ASP A 116 -2.40 22.95 -0.16
CA ASP A 116 -1.88 24.21 -0.71
C ASP A 116 -0.95 24.00 -1.92
N GLU A 117 -0.19 22.89 -1.94
CA GLU A 117 0.70 22.53 -3.05
C GLU A 117 -0.07 21.95 -4.24
N GLY A 118 -1.14 21.17 -3.98
CA GLY A 118 -2.02 20.62 -5.02
C GLY A 118 -2.95 21.64 -5.68
N GLY A 119 -3.12 22.82 -5.09
CA GLY A 119 -3.91 23.93 -5.64
C GLY A 119 -3.19 24.80 -6.66
N ARG A 120 -1.84 24.75 -6.74
CA ARG A 120 -1.04 25.59 -7.66
C ARG A 120 -0.81 24.98 -9.04
N THR A 121 -1.13 23.70 -9.28
CA THR A 121 -0.84 23.02 -10.55
C THR A 121 -2.02 22.99 -11.54
N CYS A 122 -3.10 23.75 -11.30
CA CYS A 122 -4.21 23.89 -12.25
C CYS A 122 -4.24 25.30 -12.87
N ALA A 123 -3.12 25.70 -13.48
CA ALA A 123 -3.07 26.77 -14.46
C ALA A 123 -2.16 26.29 -15.60
N ILE A 124 -2.71 25.42 -16.45
CA ILE A 124 -2.10 25.11 -17.74
C ILE A 124 -2.70 26.10 -18.73
N GLN A 125 -1.84 26.99 -19.21
CA GLN A 125 -2.05 27.86 -20.36
C GLN A 125 -1.69 27.09 -21.64
#